data_AF-A0A950PK80-F1
#
_entry.id   AF-A0A950PK80-F1
#
_cell.length_a   1.000
_cell.length_b   1.000
_cell.length_c   1.000
_cell.angle_alpha   90.00
_cell.angle_beta   90.00
_cell.angle_gamma   90.00
#
_symmetry.space_group_name_H-M   'P 1'
#
loop_
_entity.id
_entity.type
_entity.pdbx_description
1 polymer ?
#
loop_
_entity_poly.entity_id
_entity_poly.type
_entity_poly.pdbx_seq_one_letter_code
_entity_poly.pdbx_strand_id
1 'polypeptide(L)'
;MEQVIRELKNGPFAHAPSGNFQANAAWLALAALAFNLTRAAGTLTGTFHAKATCATIRDQLINVPVRLARSARKLILHLPERWPWQDAFDNLFATVHAPPQ
;
A
#
# COMPACT_ATOMS: atom_id res chain seq x y z
N MET A 1 2.84 17.39 6.34
CA MET A 1 2.47 17.00 7.72
C MET A 1 0.96 16.89 7.91
N GLU A 2 0.17 17.90 7.55
CA GLU A 2 -1.29 17.89 7.75
C GLU A 2 -2.04 16.72 7.08
N GLN A 3 -1.67 16.38 5.84
CA GLN A 3 -2.28 15.25 5.12
C GLN A 3 -2.02 13.89 5.80
N VAL A 4 -0.83 13.71 6.41
CA VAL A 4 -0.47 12.50 7.16
C VAL A 4 -1.36 12.35 8.40
N ILE A 5 -1.52 13.43 9.16
CA ILE A 5 -2.36 13.44 10.37
C ILE A 5 -3.83 13.19 10.00
N ARG A 6 -4.30 13.78 8.90
CA ARG A 6 -5.67 13.58 8.40
C ARG A 6 -5.91 12.14 7.97
N GLU A 7 -4.97 11.51 7.27
CA GLU A 7 -5.10 10.10 6.87
C GLU A 7 -5.01 9.14 8.05
N LEU A 8 -4.21 9.46 9.07
CA LEU A 8 -4.10 8.66 10.28
C LEU A 8 -5.38 8.73 11.13
N LYS A 9 -5.93 9.94 11.30
CA LYS A 9 -7.17 10.20 12.06
C LYS A 9 -8.41 9.66 11.34
N ASN A 10 -8.49 9.82 10.02
CA ASN A 10 -9.64 9.38 9.24
C ASN A 10 -9.59 7.89 8.85
N GLY A 11 -8.49 7.21 9.17
CA GLY A 11 -8.31 5.80 8.86
C GLY A 11 -8.03 5.00 10.12
N PRO A 12 -6.80 4.50 10.29
CA PRO A 12 -6.56 3.41 11.20
C PRO A 12 -6.76 3.83 12.69
N PHE A 13 -6.53 5.11 13.07
CA PHE A 13 -6.63 5.58 14.48
C PHE A 13 -7.85 6.47 14.75
N ALA A 14 -8.95 6.27 14.03
CA ALA A 14 -10.20 6.97 14.34
C ALA A 14 -10.64 6.72 15.80
N HIS A 15 -10.32 5.55 16.34
CA HIS A 15 -10.48 5.20 17.76
C HIS A 15 -9.29 4.35 18.22
N ALA A 16 -8.83 4.53 19.46
CA ALA A 16 -7.78 3.68 20.02
C ALA A 16 -8.29 2.23 20.12
N PRO A 17 -7.59 1.24 19.54
CA PRO A 17 -8.09 -0.12 19.42
C PRO A 17 -8.03 -0.92 20.74
N SER A 18 -7.34 -0.41 21.77
CA SER A 18 -7.17 -1.09 23.05
C SER A 18 -7.17 -0.11 24.23
N GLY A 19 -7.53 -0.58 25.43
CA GLY A 19 -7.33 0.14 26.69
C GLY A 19 -5.87 0.14 27.18
N ASN A 20 -4.99 -0.64 26.54
CA ASN A 20 -3.58 -0.72 26.90
C ASN A 20 -2.73 0.29 26.11
N PHE A 21 -2.00 1.16 26.82
CA PHE A 21 -1.16 2.20 26.22
C PHE A 21 -0.06 1.64 25.30
N GLN A 22 0.63 0.57 25.72
CA GLN A 22 1.71 -0.03 24.93
C GLN A 22 1.16 -0.67 23.64
N ALA A 23 -0.03 -1.27 23.70
CA ALA A 23 -0.70 -1.78 22.52
C ALA A 23 -1.03 -0.65 21.53
N ASN A 24 -1.54 0.48 22.02
CA ASN A 24 -1.83 1.65 21.18
C ASN A 24 -0.56 2.29 20.59
N ALA A 25 0.56 2.29 21.34
CA ALA A 25 1.84 2.77 20.84
C ALA A 25 2.40 1.88 19.72
N ALA A 26 2.37 0.56 19.89
CA ALA A 26 2.76 -0.39 18.85
C ALA A 26 1.89 -0.25 17.60
N TRP A 27 0.59 -0.09 17.82
CA TRP A 27 -0.37 0.14 16.74
C TRP A 27 -0.05 1.44 15.98
N LEU A 28 0.29 2.52 16.69
CA LEU A 28 0.66 3.80 16.07
C LEU A 28 1.93 3.68 15.23
N ALA A 29 2.94 2.97 15.73
CA ALA A 29 4.17 2.71 15.00
C ALA A 29 3.93 1.93 13.71
N LEU A 30 3.09 0.88 13.76
CA LEU A 30 2.70 0.10 12.58
C LEU A 30 1.91 0.95 11.57
N ALA A 31 0.99 1.80 12.03
CA ALA A 31 0.24 2.69 11.17
C ALA A 31 1.15 3.71 10.46
N ALA A 32 2.14 4.27 11.17
CA ALA A 32 3.12 5.18 10.59
C ALA A 32 4.02 4.47 9.56
N LEU A 33 4.46 3.24 9.84
CA LEU A 33 5.23 2.44 8.90
C LEU A 33 4.43 2.14 7.63
N ALA A 34 3.20 1.65 7.78
CA ALA A 34 2.32 1.34 6.65
C ALA A 34 2.04 2.58 5.79
N PHE A 35 1.86 3.75 6.43
CA PHE A 35 1.72 5.02 5.73
C PHE A 35 2.96 5.36 4.89
N ASN A 36 4.15 5.29 5.48
CA ASN A 36 5.40 5.60 4.78
C ASN A 36 5.64 4.64 3.61
N LEU A 37 5.37 3.35 3.78
CA LEU A 37 5.49 2.36 2.71
C LEU A 37 4.50 2.62 1.58
N THR A 38 3.24 2.92 1.91
CA THR A 38 2.20 3.26 0.91
C THR A 38 2.59 4.51 0.14
N ARG A 39 3.16 5.51 0.83
CA ARG A 39 3.60 6.74 0.20
C ARG A 39 4.80 6.53 -0.72
N ALA A 40 5.79 5.75 -0.28
CA ALA A 40 6.94 5.37 -1.09
C ALA A 40 6.49 4.61 -2.35
N ALA A 41 5.59 3.63 -2.21
CA ALA A 41 5.01 2.92 -3.35
C ALA A 41 4.38 3.89 -4.36
N GLY A 42 3.54 4.82 -3.90
CA GLY A 42 2.94 5.83 -4.78
C GLY A 42 3.96 6.68 -5.54
N THR A 43 5.10 7.02 -4.92
CA THR A 43 6.18 7.77 -5.61
C THR A 43 6.91 6.97 -6.67
N LEU A 44 7.04 5.64 -6.50
CA LEU A 44 7.70 4.76 -7.46
C LEU A 44 6.80 4.47 -8.67
N THR A 45 5.49 4.52 -8.49
CA THR A 45 4.51 4.15 -9.51
C THR A 45 4.27 5.21 -10.59
N GLY A 46 4.37 6.51 -10.24
CA GLY A 46 4.24 7.60 -11.22
C GLY A 46 3.68 8.90 -10.64
N THR A 47 3.63 9.96 -11.46
CA THR A 47 3.29 11.33 -11.01
C THR A 47 1.88 11.49 -10.45
N PHE A 48 0.92 10.71 -10.96
CA PHE A 48 -0.45 10.67 -10.43
C PHE A 48 -0.49 10.07 -9.02
N HIS A 49 0.02 8.85 -8.85
CA HIS A 49 0.05 8.14 -7.56
C HIS A 49 0.96 8.82 -6.54
N ALA A 50 1.99 9.54 -6.98
CA ALA A 50 2.82 10.37 -6.13
C ALA A 50 2.05 11.52 -5.46
N LYS A 51 0.91 11.95 -6.02
CA LYS A 51 0.05 13.00 -5.43
C LYS A 51 -1.23 12.43 -4.81
N ALA A 52 -1.53 11.17 -5.05
CA ALA A 52 -2.72 10.50 -4.55
C ALA A 52 -2.71 10.33 -3.02
N THR A 53 -3.91 10.12 -2.46
CA THR A 53 -4.07 9.75 -1.05
C THR A 53 -3.65 8.29 -0.83
N CYS A 54 -3.25 7.92 0.37
CA CYS A 54 -2.97 6.53 0.72
C CYS A 54 -4.21 5.64 0.56
N ALA A 55 -5.42 6.17 0.73
CA ALA A 55 -6.65 5.45 0.43
C ALA A 55 -6.76 5.11 -1.06
N THR A 56 -6.49 6.07 -1.95
CA THR A 56 -6.46 5.86 -3.40
C THR A 56 -5.38 4.85 -3.81
N ILE A 57 -4.17 4.98 -3.28
CA ILE A 57 -3.07 4.04 -3.55
C ILE A 57 -3.47 2.63 -3.08
N ARG A 58 -4.10 2.52 -1.91
CA ARG A 58 -4.56 1.22 -1.39
C ARG A 58 -5.59 0.59 -2.30
N ASP A 59 -6.59 1.34 -2.73
CA ASP A 59 -7.67 0.85 -3.59
C ASP A 59 -7.14 0.42 -4.97
N GLN A 60 -6.24 1.22 -5.54
CA GLN A 60 -5.81 1.05 -6.93
C GLN A 60 -4.58 0.15 -7.10
N LEU A 61 -3.71 0.02 -6.10
CA LEU A 61 -2.44 -0.69 -6.24
C LEU A 61 -2.21 -1.80 -5.21
N ILE A 62 -2.95 -1.83 -4.09
CA ILE A 62 -2.76 -2.82 -3.02
C ILE A 62 -3.93 -3.81 -2.98
N ASN A 63 -5.16 -3.31 -2.92
CA ASN A 63 -6.40 -4.10 -2.86
C ASN A 63 -6.89 -4.50 -4.26
N VAL A 64 -5.97 -4.90 -5.13
CA VAL A 64 -6.27 -5.30 -6.50
C VAL A 64 -6.91 -6.69 -6.48
N PRO A 65 -8.07 -6.91 -7.14
CA PRO A 65 -8.69 -8.21 -7.22
C PRO A 65 -7.82 -9.15 -8.06
N VAL A 66 -7.05 -10.02 -7.39
CA VAL A 66 -6.12 -10.95 -8.05
C VAL A 66 -6.49 -12.39 -7.74
N ARG A 67 -6.42 -13.25 -8.75
CA ARG A 67 -6.52 -14.69 -8.55
C ARG A 67 -5.14 -15.26 -8.29
N LEU A 68 -4.94 -15.78 -7.08
CA LEU A 68 -3.72 -16.46 -6.68
C LEU A 68 -3.77 -17.93 -7.10
N ALA A 69 -2.79 -18.35 -7.91
CA ALA A 69 -2.52 -19.74 -8.20
C ALA A 69 -1.14 -20.11 -7.64
N ARG A 70 -0.99 -21.36 -7.19
CA ARG A 70 0.30 -21.88 -6.72
C ARG A 70 0.64 -23.11 -7.54
N SER A 71 1.81 -23.11 -8.15
CA SER A 71 2.34 -24.26 -8.88
C SER A 71 3.75 -24.56 -8.39
N ALA A 72 3.96 -25.76 -7.87
CA ALA A 72 5.18 -26.17 -7.18
C ALA A 72 5.62 -25.11 -6.13
N ARG A 73 6.74 -24.43 -6.38
CA ARG A 73 7.31 -23.39 -5.51
C ARG A 73 7.09 -21.96 -6.02
N LYS A 74 6.21 -21.78 -7.02
CA LYS A 74 5.91 -20.48 -7.64
C LYS A 74 4.50 -20.02 -7.25
N LEU A 75 4.41 -18.78 -6.78
CA LEU A 75 3.14 -18.06 -6.67
C LEU A 75 2.89 -17.36 -8.00
N ILE A 76 1.74 -17.60 -8.60
CA ILE A 76 1.32 -17.01 -9.86
C ILE A 76 0.12 -16.10 -9.56
N LEU A 77 0.28 -14.82 -9.86
CA LEU A 77 -0.75 -13.80 -9.70
C LEU A 77 -1.42 -13.60 -11.06
N HIS A 78 -2.69 -13.99 -11.18
CA HIS A 78 -3.51 -13.70 -12.35
C HIS A 78 -4.23 -12.38 -12.12
N LEU A 79 -3.70 -11.33 -12.71
CA LEU A 79 -4.24 -9.98 -12.66
C LEU A 79 -5.45 -9.85 -13.60
N PRO A 80 -6.38 -8.92 -13.30
CA PRO A 80 -7.50 -8.63 -14.18
C PRO A 80 -6.99 -8.05 -15.51
N GLU A 81 -7.65 -8.41 -16.61
CA GLU A 81 -7.30 -7.86 -17.93
C GLU A 81 -7.88 -6.45 -18.10
N ARG A 82 -7.12 -5.57 -18.78
CA ARG A 82 -7.56 -4.22 -19.19
C ARG A 82 -8.05 -3.33 -18.02
N TRP A 83 -7.45 -3.49 -16.85
CA TRP A 83 -7.77 -2.67 -15.69
C TRP A 83 -6.97 -1.34 -15.70
N PRO A 84 -7.54 -0.21 -15.26
CA PRO A 84 -6.97 1.12 -15.52
C PRO A 84 -5.57 1.40 -14.92
N TRP A 85 -5.17 0.65 -13.90
CA TRP A 85 -3.94 0.91 -13.15
C TRP A 85 -2.86 -0.16 -13.39
N GLN A 86 -3.00 -0.93 -14.46
CA GLN A 86 -2.07 -2.00 -14.82
C GLN A 86 -0.63 -1.49 -14.96
N ASP A 87 -0.40 -0.48 -15.78
CA ASP A 87 0.93 0.07 -16.02
C ASP A 87 1.57 0.58 -14.72
N ALA A 88 0.75 1.17 -13.86
CA ALA A 88 1.16 1.67 -12.55
C ALA A 88 1.59 0.52 -11.62
N PHE A 89 0.83 -0.57 -11.58
CA PHE A 89 1.19 -1.76 -10.82
C PHE A 89 2.46 -2.42 -11.34
N ASP A 90 2.57 -2.59 -12.66
CA ASP A 90 3.73 -3.23 -13.30
C ASP A 90 5.01 -2.44 -13.04
N ASN A 91 4.94 -1.11 -13.08
CA ASN A 91 6.08 -0.24 -12.80
C ASN A 91 6.53 -0.34 -11.34
N LEU A 92 5.58 -0.39 -10.40
CA LEU A 92 5.88 -0.62 -8.98
C LEU A 92 6.54 -1.98 -8.77
N PHE A 93 5.97 -3.03 -9.37
CA PHE A 93 6.47 -4.40 -9.25
C PHE A 93 7.88 -4.52 -9.81
N ALA A 94 8.12 -4.01 -11.02
CA ALA A 94 9.43 -4.02 -11.65
C ALA A 94 10.49 -3.27 -10.81
N THR A 95 10.12 -2.14 -10.21
CA THR A 95 11.04 -1.33 -9.41
C THR A 95 11.41 -2.00 -8.09
N VAL A 96 10.45 -2.60 -7.38
CA VAL A 96 10.68 -3.23 -6.07
C VAL A 96 11.36 -4.60 -6.20
N HIS A 97 11.19 -5.28 -7.34
CA HIS A 97 11.80 -6.58 -7.62
C HIS A 97 13.01 -6.51 -8.56
N ALA A 98 13.53 -5.31 -8.85
CA ALA A 98 14.75 -5.16 -9.62
C ALA A 98 15.92 -5.87 -8.91
N PRO A 99 16.81 -6.56 -9.65
CA PRO A 99 18.00 -7.15 -9.06
C PRO A 99 18.88 -6.05 -8.43
N PRO A 100 19.54 -6.31 -7.29
CA PRO A 100 20.48 -5.36 -6.71
C PRO A 100 21.62 -5.09 -7.70
N GLN A 101 22.05 -3.83 -7.78
CA GLN A 101 23.22 -3.42 -8.55
C GLN A 101 24.52 -3.76 -7.82
#